data_AF-A0A3T0CWD3-F1
#
_entry.id   AF-A0A3T0CWD3-F1
#
_cell.length_a   1.000
_cell.length_b   1.000
_cell.length_c   1.000
_cell.angle_alpha   90.00
_cell.angle_beta   90.00
_cell.angle_gamma   90.00
#
_symmetry.space_group_name_H-M   'P 1'
#
loop_
_entity.id
_entity.type
_entity.pdbx_description
1 polymer ?
#
loop_
_entity_poly.entity_id
_entity_poly.type
_entity_poly.pdbx_seq_one_letter_code
_entity_poly.pdbx_strand_id
1 'polypeptide(L)'
;MDYAQVIQPLFSTLWYLVPLAILAAVIQSPWFKGKAGEAVVNLSAKLFLDRTRYHLIKNVTLPTEDGSTQIDHIIVSRYGVFVVETKNMKGWIFGGEKQRYWTQKIFKHSQKFQNPLHQNYKHVKTLQSLLGLGDEQVYSLVVFVGDSTFKTPMPKSVTYGGGYIRFIKAHDEEQLSEAEVHSIIETIQSGRLAATFKSHRQHVAHVEQAVAKKESEPRCLKCRGEMVRRTVKLGENAGKEFTGCKAFPKCRGVAGALNFHSELIFWD
;
A
#
# COMPACT_ATOMS: atom_id res chain seq x y z
N MET A 1 -57.24 27.88 21.31
CA MET A 1 -56.04 28.19 22.12
C MET A 1 -55.04 28.82 21.20
N ASP A 2 -54.62 30.05 21.51
CA ASP A 2 -53.68 30.82 20.68
C ASP A 2 -52.25 30.40 20.98
N TYR A 3 -51.74 29.47 20.19
CA TYR A 3 -50.40 28.89 20.35
C TYR A 3 -49.29 29.95 20.23
N ALA A 4 -49.55 31.08 19.57
CA ALA A 4 -48.56 32.14 19.37
C ALA A 4 -48.11 32.78 20.70
N GLN A 5 -49.01 32.93 21.67
CA GLN A 5 -48.70 33.56 22.96
C GLN A 5 -47.81 32.70 23.86
N VAL A 6 -47.80 31.37 23.67
CA VAL A 6 -46.96 30.44 24.43
C VAL A 6 -45.62 30.19 23.74
N ILE A 7 -45.58 30.20 22.40
CA ILE A 7 -44.38 29.87 21.62
C ILE A 7 -43.34 31.02 21.64
N GLN A 8 -43.77 32.28 21.65
CA GLN A 8 -42.86 33.44 21.64
C GLN A 8 -41.91 33.53 22.85
N PRO A 9 -42.39 33.43 24.11
CA PRO A 9 -41.51 33.47 25.28
C PRO A 9 -40.62 32.22 25.40
N LEU A 10 -41.10 31.07 24.91
CA LEU A 10 -40.32 29.82 24.89
C LEU A 10 -39.16 29.89 23.88
N PHE A 11 -39.40 30.43 22.68
CA PHE A 11 -38.38 30.59 21.65
C PHE A 11 -37.30 31.60 22.07
N SER A 12 -37.69 32.75 22.63
CA SER A 12 -36.74 33.77 23.13
C SER A 12 -35.90 33.32 24.32
N THR A 13 -36.34 32.30 25.08
CA THR A 13 -35.60 31.75 26.21
C THR A 13 -34.76 30.53 25.84
N LEU A 14 -35.00 29.88 24.69
CA LEU A 14 -34.28 28.66 24.30
C LEU A 14 -33.45 28.81 23.02
N TRP A 15 -33.48 29.97 22.34
CA TRP A 15 -32.76 30.16 21.08
C TRP A 15 -31.25 29.94 21.20
N TYR A 16 -30.63 30.22 22.35
CA TYR A 16 -29.19 29.96 22.60
C TYR A 16 -28.86 28.45 22.68
N LEU A 17 -29.85 27.58 22.87
CA LEU A 17 -29.64 26.14 22.77
C LEU A 17 -29.43 25.68 21.33
N VAL A 18 -29.92 26.44 20.33
CA VAL A 18 -29.71 26.12 18.91
C VAL A 18 -28.22 26.14 18.53
N PRO A 19 -27.44 27.23 18.76
CA PRO A 19 -26.01 27.20 18.50
C PRO A 19 -25.26 26.20 19.40
N LEU A 20 -25.70 25.98 20.64
CA LEU A 20 -25.12 24.95 21.52
C LEU A 20 -25.33 23.53 20.97
N ALA A 21 -26.53 23.23 20.45
CA ALA A 21 -26.87 21.96 19.85
C ALA A 21 -26.13 21.75 18.52
N ILE A 22 -26.00 22.79 17.69
CA ILE A 22 -25.19 22.76 16.47
C ILE A 22 -23.72 22.49 16.83
N LEU A 23 -23.17 23.21 17.82
CA LEU A 23 -21.81 22.99 18.31
C LEU A 23 -21.61 21.56 18.83
N ALA A 24 -22.54 21.06 19.62
CA ALA A 24 -22.51 19.68 20.12
C ALA A 24 -22.57 18.66 18.97
N ALA A 25 -23.42 18.88 17.97
CA ALA A 25 -23.52 18.03 16.78
C ALA A 25 -22.21 18.02 15.97
N VAL A 26 -21.56 19.18 15.80
CA VAL A 26 -20.25 19.29 15.15
C VAL A 26 -19.18 18.54 15.94
N ILE A 27 -19.10 18.70 17.26
CA ILE A 27 -18.13 18.01 18.13
C ILE A 27 -18.35 16.48 18.11
N GLN A 28 -19.60 16.03 18.05
CA GLN A 28 -19.92 14.60 18.01
C GLN A 28 -19.76 13.97 16.62
N SER A 29 -19.60 14.79 15.57
CA SER A 29 -19.49 14.32 14.20
C SER A 29 -18.28 13.37 13.99
N PRO A 30 -18.40 12.36 13.12
CA PRO A 30 -17.29 11.46 12.78
C PRO A 30 -16.05 12.21 12.24
N TRP A 31 -16.29 13.27 11.46
CA TRP A 31 -15.24 14.11 10.90
C TRP A 31 -14.40 14.81 11.98
N PHE A 32 -15.06 15.41 12.98
CA PHE A 32 -14.35 16.08 14.08
C PHE A 32 -13.55 15.08 14.91
N LYS A 33 -14.13 13.89 15.17
CA LYS A 33 -13.42 12.81 15.85
C LYS A 33 -12.18 12.36 15.08
N GLY A 34 -12.24 12.21 13.75
CA GLY A 34 -11.08 11.92 12.91
C GLY A 34 -9.95 12.95 13.14
N LYS A 35 -10.26 14.24 12.92
CA LYS A 35 -9.30 15.33 13.09
C LYS A 35 -8.74 15.45 14.51
N ALA A 36 -9.54 15.22 15.53
CA ALA A 36 -9.08 15.24 16.92
C ALA A 36 -8.06 14.13 17.17
N GLY A 37 -8.28 12.94 16.60
CA GLY A 37 -7.35 11.83 16.68
C GLY A 37 -6.01 12.14 16.02
N GLU A 38 -6.05 12.65 14.79
CA GLU A 38 -4.87 13.11 14.05
C GLU A 38 -4.11 14.21 14.81
N ALA A 39 -4.82 15.16 15.41
CA ALA A 39 -4.21 16.24 16.19
C ALA A 39 -3.42 15.71 17.40
N VAL A 40 -3.91 14.66 18.07
CA VAL A 40 -3.21 14.00 19.19
C VAL A 40 -1.91 13.35 18.72
N VAL A 41 -1.92 12.63 17.60
CA VAL A 41 -0.72 12.02 17.01
C VAL A 41 0.28 13.10 16.59
N ASN A 42 -0.17 14.14 15.91
CA ASN A 42 0.69 15.25 15.51
C ASN A 42 1.30 15.99 16.71
N LEU A 43 0.54 16.24 17.79
CA LEU A 43 1.05 16.91 18.98
C LEU A 43 2.08 16.04 19.71
N SER A 44 1.77 14.75 19.91
CA SER A 44 2.70 13.83 20.57
C SER A 44 3.98 13.61 19.76
N ALA A 45 3.90 13.48 18.43
CA ALA A 45 5.10 13.44 17.58
C ALA A 45 5.95 14.71 17.77
N LYS A 46 5.33 15.89 17.73
CA LYS A 46 6.02 17.18 17.89
C LYS A 46 6.68 17.39 19.25
N LEU A 47 6.18 16.74 20.30
CA LEU A 47 6.68 16.84 21.66
C LEU A 47 7.75 15.79 21.97
N PHE A 48 7.61 14.58 21.43
CA PHE A 48 8.44 13.44 21.84
C PHE A 48 9.42 12.95 20.77
N LEU A 49 9.30 13.39 19.51
CA LEU A 49 10.28 13.14 18.46
C LEU A 49 11.08 14.42 18.17
N ASP A 50 12.39 14.28 18.13
CA ASP A 50 13.30 15.36 17.76
C ASP A 50 13.07 15.76 16.31
N ARG A 51 12.68 17.02 16.09
CA ARG A 51 12.34 17.54 14.75
C ARG A 51 13.54 17.66 13.81
N THR A 52 14.76 17.59 14.33
CA THR A 52 15.98 17.56 13.53
C THR A 52 16.27 16.18 12.96
N ARG A 53 15.71 15.12 13.57
CA ARG A 53 15.94 13.71 13.19
C ARG A 53 14.70 13.04 12.60
N TYR A 54 13.52 13.48 13.00
CA TYR A 54 12.23 12.91 12.61
C TYR A 54 11.36 14.00 11.97
N HIS A 55 11.08 13.83 10.69
CA HIS A 55 10.34 14.78 9.88
C HIS A 55 8.91 14.27 9.67
N LEU A 56 7.95 14.91 10.33
CA LEU A 56 6.54 14.58 10.20
C LEU A 56 5.91 15.27 8.99
N ILE A 57 5.39 14.49 8.05
CA ILE A 57 4.60 14.90 6.89
C ILE A 57 3.17 14.39 7.07
N LYS A 58 2.17 15.20 6.71
CA LYS A 58 0.75 14.92 6.98
C LYS A 58 -0.08 14.95 5.72
N ASN A 59 -1.18 14.18 5.72
CA ASN A 59 -2.20 14.18 4.68
C ASN A 59 -1.60 13.97 3.28
N VAL A 60 -0.78 12.93 3.16
CA VAL A 60 -0.09 12.60 1.90
C VAL A 60 -1.05 11.80 1.03
N THR A 61 -1.40 12.36 -0.12
CA THR A 61 -2.24 11.66 -1.10
C THR A 61 -1.35 10.80 -2.01
N LEU A 62 -1.54 9.49 -1.95
CA LEU A 62 -0.92 8.54 -2.86
C LEU A 62 -1.83 8.26 -4.06
N PRO A 63 -1.28 8.27 -5.28
CA PRO A 63 -2.00 7.77 -6.45
C PRO A 63 -2.17 6.25 -6.36
N THR A 64 -3.33 5.76 -6.78
CA THR A 64 -3.65 4.32 -6.92
C THR A 64 -4.26 4.07 -8.30
N GLU A 65 -4.44 2.80 -8.68
CA GLU A 65 -5.06 2.44 -9.98
C GLU A 65 -6.49 2.99 -10.11
N ASP A 66 -7.28 2.88 -9.03
CA ASP A 66 -8.68 3.29 -8.99
C ASP A 66 -8.89 4.76 -8.55
N GLY A 67 -7.82 5.53 -8.39
CA GLY A 67 -7.90 6.93 -7.98
C GLY A 67 -6.74 7.36 -7.07
N SER A 68 -7.07 7.66 -5.82
CA SER A 68 -6.06 8.03 -4.83
C SER A 68 -6.46 7.57 -3.44
N THR A 69 -5.48 7.48 -2.55
CA THR A 69 -5.69 7.17 -1.15
C THR A 69 -4.85 8.08 -0.28
N GLN A 70 -5.28 8.34 0.95
CA GLN A 70 -4.62 9.30 1.83
C GLN A 70 -3.91 8.56 2.96
N ILE A 71 -2.69 9.00 3.26
CA ILE A 71 -1.95 8.62 4.45
C ILE A 71 -2.04 9.77 5.44
N ASP A 72 -2.50 9.48 6.66
CA ASP A 72 -2.65 10.49 7.71
C ASP A 72 -1.30 11.13 8.05
N HIS A 73 -0.30 10.28 8.37
CA HIS A 73 1.00 10.71 8.86
C HIS A 73 2.13 9.83 8.30
N ILE A 74 3.17 10.48 7.78
CA ILE A 74 4.44 9.85 7.42
C ILE A 74 5.54 10.49 8.27
N ILE A 75 6.36 9.69 8.93
CA ILE A 75 7.52 10.16 9.67
C ILE A 75 8.77 9.67 8.96
N VAL A 76 9.57 10.58 8.43
CA VAL A 76 10.82 10.27 7.72
C VAL A 76 12.00 10.54 8.66
N SER A 77 12.93 9.60 8.75
CA SER A 77 14.16 9.72 9.53
C SER A 77 15.26 8.85 8.92
N ARG A 78 16.49 9.00 9.40
CA ARG A 78 17.59 8.08 9.04
C ARG A 78 17.32 6.62 9.38
N TYR A 79 16.45 6.36 10.35
CA TYR A 79 16.09 5.02 10.81
C TYR A 79 15.01 4.36 9.94
N GLY A 80 14.48 5.10 8.97
CA GLY A 80 13.44 4.63 8.05
C GLY A 80 12.25 5.58 7.97
N VAL A 81 11.28 5.14 7.18
CA VAL A 81 10.01 5.83 6.87
C VAL A 81 8.88 5.10 7.59
N PHE A 82 8.24 5.76 8.55
CA PHE A 82 7.13 5.20 9.31
C PHE A 82 5.82 5.72 8.72
N VAL A 83 5.02 4.80 8.17
CA VAL A 83 3.68 5.09 7.64
C VAL A 83 2.67 4.82 8.76
N VAL A 84 2.05 5.89 9.25
CA VAL A 84 1.24 5.87 10.48
C VAL A 84 -0.23 6.09 10.15
N GLU A 85 -1.03 5.05 10.37
CA GLU A 85 -2.49 5.05 10.23
C GLU A 85 -3.15 5.35 11.57
N THR A 86 -4.01 6.36 11.64
CA THR A 86 -4.65 6.79 12.91
C THR A 86 -6.11 6.36 12.97
N LYS A 87 -6.49 5.64 14.02
CA LYS A 87 -7.90 5.29 14.29
C LYS A 87 -8.37 5.91 15.61
N ASN A 88 -9.29 6.86 15.53
CA ASN A 88 -9.95 7.40 16.73
C ASN A 88 -11.19 6.57 17.09
N MET A 89 -11.05 5.67 18.06
CA MET A 89 -12.09 4.69 18.39
C MET A 89 -12.23 4.49 19.91
N LYS A 90 -13.45 4.15 20.33
CA LYS A 90 -13.79 3.81 21.72
C LYS A 90 -14.27 2.36 21.85
N GLY A 91 -14.28 1.85 23.07
CA GLY A 91 -14.83 0.53 23.39
C GLY A 91 -13.88 -0.63 23.07
N TRP A 92 -14.42 -1.82 22.92
CA TRP A 92 -13.62 -3.02 22.75
C TRP A 92 -13.35 -3.31 21.28
N ILE A 93 -12.09 -3.58 20.95
CA ILE A 93 -11.66 -3.89 19.59
C ILE A 93 -11.25 -5.35 19.53
N PHE A 94 -11.87 -6.08 18.60
CA PHE A 94 -11.60 -7.49 18.32
C PHE A 94 -11.12 -7.63 16.89
N GLY A 95 -9.98 -8.29 16.69
CA GLY A 95 -9.41 -8.46 15.37
C GLY A 95 -8.06 -9.18 15.40
N GLY A 96 -7.74 -9.85 14.31
CA GLY A 96 -6.42 -10.45 14.09
C GLY A 96 -5.75 -9.85 12.86
N GLU A 97 -4.42 -9.92 12.81
CA GLU A 97 -3.60 -9.38 11.72
C GLU A 97 -4.05 -9.86 10.33
N LYS A 98 -4.36 -11.16 10.20
CA LYS A 98 -4.76 -11.78 8.92
C LYS A 98 -6.26 -11.60 8.58
N GLN A 99 -7.07 -11.11 9.51
CA GLN A 99 -8.51 -10.97 9.28
C GLN A 99 -8.81 -9.76 8.39
N ARG A 100 -9.75 -9.89 7.45
CA ARG A 100 -10.15 -8.79 6.55
C ARG A 100 -10.88 -7.66 7.29
N TYR A 101 -11.70 -8.01 8.27
CA TYR A 101 -12.49 -7.08 9.06
C TYR A 101 -12.23 -7.28 10.53
N TRP A 102 -12.17 -6.16 11.27
CA TRP A 102 -12.18 -6.13 12.72
C TRP A 102 -13.55 -5.71 13.22
N THR A 103 -13.80 -5.90 14.51
CA THR A 103 -15.07 -5.59 15.16
C THR A 103 -14.86 -4.66 16.33
N GLN A 104 -15.58 -3.55 16.33
CA GLN A 104 -15.72 -2.66 17.47
C GLN A 104 -16.99 -3.01 18.23
N LYS A 105 -16.91 -3.09 19.55
CA LYS A 105 -18.06 -3.29 20.44
C LYS A 105 -18.13 -2.17 21.47
N ILE A 106 -19.25 -1.46 21.48
CA ILE A 106 -19.60 -0.44 22.47
C ILE A 106 -20.90 -0.88 23.14
N PHE A 107 -20.79 -1.36 24.38
CA PHE A 107 -21.90 -1.96 25.13
C PHE A 107 -22.62 -3.06 24.31
N LYS A 108 -23.88 -2.83 23.92
CA LYS A 108 -24.73 -3.76 23.17
C LYS A 108 -24.58 -3.61 21.65
N HIS A 109 -23.88 -2.58 21.17
CA HIS A 109 -23.69 -2.33 19.75
C HIS A 109 -22.36 -2.89 19.26
N SER A 110 -22.40 -3.55 18.10
CA SER A 110 -21.24 -4.15 17.45
C SER A 110 -21.18 -3.71 15.99
N GLN A 111 -20.03 -3.21 15.55
CA GLN A 111 -19.82 -2.73 14.19
C GLN A 111 -18.53 -3.34 13.63
N LYS A 112 -18.60 -3.85 12.40
CA LYS A 112 -17.42 -4.29 11.67
C LYS A 112 -16.79 -3.12 10.92
N PHE A 113 -15.47 -3.09 10.87
CA PHE A 113 -14.70 -2.14 10.08
C PHE A 113 -13.52 -2.85 9.41
N GLN A 114 -12.99 -2.26 8.34
CA GLN A 114 -11.85 -2.84 7.63
C GLN A 114 -10.62 -2.89 8.54
N ASN A 115 -9.83 -3.96 8.42
CA ASN A 115 -8.60 -4.09 9.18
C ASN A 115 -7.61 -2.97 8.79
N PRO A 116 -7.21 -2.09 9.74
CA PRO A 116 -6.32 -0.97 9.45
C PRO A 116 -4.93 -1.42 8.98
N LEU A 117 -4.48 -2.62 9.36
CA LEU A 117 -3.20 -3.16 8.90
C LEU A 117 -3.19 -3.42 7.40
N HIS A 118 -4.32 -3.86 6.82
CA HIS A 118 -4.41 -4.12 5.38
C HIS A 118 -4.47 -2.81 4.59
N GLN A 119 -5.11 -1.77 5.15
CA GLN A 119 -5.09 -0.43 4.57
C GLN A 119 -3.66 0.12 4.57
N ASN A 120 -3.01 0.09 5.73
CA ASN A 120 -1.66 0.62 5.88
C ASN A 120 -0.60 -0.18 5.10
N TYR A 121 -0.78 -1.50 4.93
CA TYR A 121 0.08 -2.31 4.07
C TYR A 121 0.05 -1.82 2.62
N LYS A 122 -1.12 -1.46 2.09
CA LYS A 122 -1.22 -0.88 0.74
C LYS A 122 -0.46 0.46 0.67
N HIS A 123 -0.62 1.33 1.67
CA HIS A 123 0.11 2.58 1.75
C HIS A 123 1.62 2.38 1.73
N VAL A 124 2.12 1.47 2.56
CA VAL A 124 3.54 1.09 2.62
C VAL A 124 4.03 0.62 1.25
N LYS A 125 3.35 -0.34 0.63
CA LYS A 125 3.77 -0.91 -0.65
C LYS A 125 3.74 0.11 -1.78
N THR A 126 2.73 0.98 -1.82
CA THR A 126 2.68 2.06 -2.80
C THR A 126 3.81 3.06 -2.56
N LEU A 127 4.06 3.47 -1.31
CA LEU A 127 5.12 4.40 -0.99
C LEU A 127 6.52 3.83 -1.30
N GLN A 128 6.76 2.56 -0.97
CA GLN A 128 7.98 1.83 -1.32
C GLN A 128 8.24 1.85 -2.83
N SER A 129 7.24 1.51 -3.63
CA SER A 129 7.34 1.54 -5.10
C SER A 129 7.64 2.95 -5.63
N LEU A 130 6.97 3.97 -5.08
CA LEU A 130 7.14 5.36 -5.53
C LEU A 130 8.46 5.99 -5.12
N LEU A 131 9.04 5.55 -4.02
CA LEU A 131 10.30 6.10 -3.50
C LEU A 131 11.51 5.18 -3.76
N GLY A 132 11.28 3.97 -4.30
CA GLY A 132 12.33 2.98 -4.51
C GLY A 132 12.91 2.40 -3.22
N LEU A 133 12.11 2.28 -2.16
CA LEU A 133 12.54 1.84 -0.83
C LEU A 133 12.31 0.34 -0.59
N GLY A 134 13.22 -0.28 0.17
CA GLY A 134 13.15 -1.67 0.61
C GLY A 134 12.18 -1.92 1.78
N ASP A 135 12.04 -3.20 2.17
CA ASP A 135 11.16 -3.65 3.26
C ASP A 135 11.71 -3.31 4.65
N GLU A 136 13.03 -3.22 4.75
CA GLU A 136 13.79 -2.78 5.92
C GLU A 136 13.77 -1.25 6.12
N GLN A 137 13.33 -0.49 5.12
CA GLN A 137 13.34 0.98 5.16
C GLN A 137 11.97 1.60 5.46
N VAL A 138 10.88 0.84 5.32
CA VAL A 138 9.51 1.36 5.47
C VAL A 138 8.70 0.53 6.47
N TYR A 139 8.21 1.18 7.52
CA TYR A 139 7.55 0.54 8.64
C TYR A 139 6.07 0.89 8.71
N SER A 140 5.22 -0.14 8.79
CA SER A 140 3.78 0.02 9.02
C SER A 140 3.49 0.21 10.51
N LEU A 141 2.73 1.25 10.86
CA LEU A 141 2.34 1.55 12.23
C LEU A 141 0.86 1.97 12.27
N VAL A 142 0.07 1.31 13.12
CA VAL A 142 -1.34 1.65 13.35
C VAL A 142 -1.48 2.17 14.77
N VAL A 143 -2.09 3.34 14.93
CA VAL A 143 -2.24 4.00 16.22
C VAL A 143 -3.71 4.19 16.52
N PHE A 144 -4.17 3.55 17.60
CA PHE A 144 -5.48 3.79 18.14
C PHE A 144 -5.39 4.92 19.17
N VAL A 145 -6.20 5.95 18.94
CA VAL A 145 -6.40 7.08 19.84
C VAL A 145 -7.84 7.06 20.37
N GLY A 146 -8.04 7.51 21.61
CA GLY A 146 -9.32 7.42 22.32
C GLY A 146 -9.44 6.22 23.26
N ASP A 147 -10.61 6.08 23.87
CA ASP A 147 -10.88 5.15 24.98
C ASP A 147 -11.22 3.74 24.48
N SER A 148 -10.33 3.13 23.70
CA SER A 148 -10.49 1.74 23.24
C SER A 148 -9.55 0.76 23.92
N THR A 149 -9.92 -0.52 23.89
CA THR A 149 -9.12 -1.61 24.46
C THR A 149 -9.15 -2.82 23.54
N PHE A 150 -7.97 -3.34 23.17
CA PHE A 150 -7.85 -4.56 22.39
C PHE A 150 -8.25 -5.75 23.24
N LYS A 151 -9.12 -6.59 22.71
CA LYS A 151 -9.59 -7.83 23.35
C LYS A 151 -9.00 -9.08 22.69
N THR A 152 -8.13 -8.89 21.71
CA THR A 152 -7.37 -9.93 21.02
C THR A 152 -5.89 -9.53 20.97
N PRO A 153 -4.96 -10.49 20.85
CA PRO A 153 -3.54 -10.19 20.68
C PRO A 153 -3.29 -9.30 19.47
N MET A 154 -2.45 -8.28 19.64
CA MET A 154 -2.08 -7.33 18.59
C MET A 154 -0.59 -7.44 18.27
N PRO A 155 -0.18 -7.26 17.01
CA PRO A 155 1.22 -7.15 16.66
C PRO A 155 1.82 -5.86 17.25
N LYS A 156 3.14 -5.82 17.39
CA LYS A 156 3.86 -4.67 17.99
C LYS A 156 3.62 -3.35 17.24
N SER A 157 3.31 -3.43 15.94
CA SER A 157 2.98 -2.30 15.07
C SER A 157 1.56 -1.75 15.27
N VAL A 158 0.74 -2.35 16.13
CA VAL A 158 -0.57 -1.81 16.51
C VAL A 158 -0.50 -1.33 17.94
N THR A 159 -0.66 -0.03 18.13
CA THR A 159 -0.37 0.61 19.43
C THR A 159 -1.52 1.50 19.90
N TYR A 160 -1.48 1.85 21.19
CA TYR A 160 -2.34 2.85 21.81
C TYR A 160 -1.54 4.08 22.22
N GLY A 161 -2.15 5.26 22.10
CA GLY A 161 -1.59 6.51 22.63
C GLY A 161 -0.13 6.69 22.22
N GLY A 162 0.77 6.96 23.18
CA GLY A 162 2.22 7.14 22.92
C GLY A 162 3.00 5.87 22.55
N GLY A 163 2.37 4.70 22.42
CA GLY A 163 3.05 3.45 22.07
C GLY A 163 3.76 3.51 20.71
N TYR A 164 3.21 4.25 19.76
CA TYR A 164 3.81 4.44 18.43
C TYR A 164 5.14 5.21 18.49
N ILE A 165 5.28 6.18 19.41
CA ILE A 165 6.55 6.88 19.65
C ILE A 165 7.62 5.89 20.12
N ARG A 166 7.25 4.99 21.03
CA ARG A 166 8.15 3.94 21.53
C ARG A 166 8.55 3.00 20.41
N PHE A 167 7.60 2.62 19.55
CA PHE A 167 7.87 1.80 18.38
C PHE A 167 8.89 2.49 17.45
N ILE A 168 8.69 3.77 17.12
CA ILE A 168 9.60 4.54 16.26
C ILE A 168 10.99 4.62 16.90
N LYS A 169 11.08 4.96 18.18
CA LYS A 169 12.37 5.07 18.89
C LYS A 169 13.09 3.75 19.10
N ALA A 170 12.38 2.63 19.03
CA ALA A 170 12.99 1.30 19.10
C ALA A 170 13.67 0.89 17.79
N HIS A 171 13.46 1.64 16.70
CA HIS A 171 14.21 1.49 15.45
C HIS A 171 15.30 2.55 15.46
N ASP A 172 16.53 2.14 15.76
CA ASP A 172 17.71 2.98 15.92
C ASP A 172 18.85 2.64 14.94
N GLU A 173 18.66 1.60 14.13
CA GLU A 173 19.57 1.26 13.04
C GLU A 173 19.38 2.22 11.85
N GLU A 174 20.46 2.82 11.38
CA GLU A 174 20.42 3.75 10.25
C GLU A 174 20.22 2.99 8.93
N GLN A 175 19.04 3.17 8.33
CA GLN A 175 18.64 2.55 7.06
C GLN A 175 18.69 3.52 5.87
N LEU A 176 18.86 4.82 6.17
CA LEU A 176 18.85 5.91 5.20
C LEU A 176 19.95 6.93 5.53
N SER A 177 20.62 7.41 4.49
CA SER A 177 21.50 8.58 4.56
C SER A 177 20.70 9.87 4.68
N GLU A 178 21.35 10.92 5.17
CA GLU A 178 20.75 12.27 5.24
C GLU A 178 20.29 12.79 3.86
N ALA A 179 21.03 12.46 2.80
CA ALA A 179 20.67 12.84 1.44
C ALA A 179 19.38 12.12 0.96
N GLU A 180 19.24 10.84 1.29
CA GLU A 180 18.02 10.07 1.00
C GLU A 180 16.83 10.61 1.78
N VAL A 181 17.00 10.93 3.07
CA VAL A 181 15.95 11.56 3.89
C VAL A 181 15.45 12.86 3.24
N HIS A 182 16.36 13.75 2.84
CA HIS A 182 15.99 15.00 2.17
C HIS A 182 15.27 14.77 0.84
N SER A 183 15.79 13.85 0.00
CA SER A 183 15.17 13.49 -1.28
C SER A 183 13.75 12.92 -1.11
N ILE A 184 13.55 12.06 -0.11
CA ILE A 184 12.24 11.49 0.22
C ILE A 184 11.27 12.59 0.65
N ILE A 185 11.69 13.48 1.56
CA ILE A 185 10.85 14.59 2.04
C ILE A 185 10.45 15.48 0.87
N GLU A 186 11.39 15.87 0.01
CA GLU A 186 11.11 16.71 -1.16
C GLU A 186 10.11 16.00 -2.09
N THR A 187 10.33 14.73 -2.41
CA THR A 187 9.47 13.96 -3.32
C THR A 187 8.04 13.85 -2.81
N ILE A 188 7.86 13.61 -1.50
CA ILE A 188 6.54 13.56 -0.87
C ILE A 188 5.87 14.93 -0.87
N GLN A 189 6.59 15.99 -0.46
CA GLN A 189 6.01 17.33 -0.29
C GLN A 189 5.74 18.05 -1.61
N SER A 190 6.56 17.82 -2.64
CA SER A 190 6.40 18.44 -3.95
C SER A 190 5.26 17.83 -4.78
N GLY A 191 4.56 16.81 -4.26
CA GLY A 191 3.50 16.09 -4.97
C GLY A 191 4.00 15.28 -6.17
N ARG A 192 5.32 15.06 -6.31
CA ARG A 192 5.91 14.31 -7.43
C ARG A 192 5.53 12.84 -7.45
N LEU A 193 4.97 12.32 -6.36
CA LEU A 193 4.43 10.96 -6.24
C LEU A 193 3.48 10.59 -7.39
N ALA A 194 2.65 11.52 -7.88
CA ALA A 194 1.77 11.28 -9.03
C ALA A 194 2.53 11.05 -10.34
N ALA A 195 3.59 11.84 -10.57
CA ALA A 195 4.44 11.70 -11.74
C ALA A 195 5.24 10.38 -11.69
N THR A 196 5.83 10.08 -10.53
CA THR A 196 6.58 8.82 -10.32
C THR A 196 5.69 7.60 -10.47
N PHE A 197 4.43 7.66 -10.02
CA PHE A 197 3.46 6.59 -10.23
C PHE A 197 3.19 6.33 -11.70
N LYS A 198 3.00 7.39 -12.50
CA LYS A 198 2.76 7.27 -13.94
C LYS A 198 3.95 6.62 -14.64
N SER A 199 5.18 7.06 -14.35
CA SER A 199 6.38 6.44 -14.92
C SER A 199 6.55 4.98 -14.48
N HIS A 200 6.28 4.68 -13.19
CA HIS A 200 6.35 3.32 -12.67
C HIS A 200 5.34 2.40 -13.40
N ARG A 201 4.09 2.84 -13.53
CA ARG A 201 3.06 2.08 -14.25
C ARG A 201 3.44 1.84 -15.72
N GLN A 202 4.01 2.83 -16.40
CA GLN A 202 4.50 2.68 -17.77
C GLN A 202 5.64 1.65 -17.84
N HIS A 203 6.55 1.66 -16.87
CA HIS A 203 7.62 0.68 -16.78
C HIS A 203 7.10 -0.74 -16.55
N VAL A 204 6.21 -0.94 -15.57
CA VAL A 204 5.60 -2.25 -15.29
C VAL A 204 4.86 -2.79 -16.51
N ALA A 205 4.02 -1.97 -17.15
CA ALA A 205 3.31 -2.38 -18.36
C ALA A 205 4.27 -2.77 -19.51
N HIS A 206 5.39 -2.07 -19.66
CA HIS A 206 6.42 -2.42 -20.63
C HIS A 206 7.11 -3.76 -20.29
N VAL A 207 7.43 -3.99 -19.02
CA VAL A 207 8.04 -5.25 -18.56
C VAL A 207 7.09 -6.42 -18.76
N GLU A 208 5.80 -6.28 -18.42
CA GLU A 208 4.78 -7.31 -18.63
C GLU A 208 4.62 -7.65 -20.11
N GLN A 209 4.59 -6.65 -20.99
CA GLN A 209 4.58 -6.87 -22.44
C GLN A 209 5.83 -7.59 -22.93
N ALA A 210 7.01 -7.25 -22.39
CA ALA A 210 8.26 -7.91 -22.75
C ALA A 210 8.28 -9.39 -22.29
N VAL A 211 7.76 -9.68 -21.09
CA VAL A 211 7.64 -11.06 -20.57
C VAL A 211 6.63 -11.85 -21.40
N ALA A 212 5.43 -11.32 -21.66
CA ALA A 212 4.42 -11.96 -22.48
C ALA A 212 4.93 -12.27 -23.90
N LYS A 213 5.68 -11.35 -24.51
CA LYS A 213 6.35 -11.58 -25.80
C LYS A 213 7.35 -12.73 -25.71
N LYS A 214 8.19 -12.77 -24.67
CA LYS A 214 9.19 -13.82 -24.47
C LYS A 214 8.59 -15.19 -24.18
N GLU A 215 7.41 -15.25 -23.55
CA GLU A 215 6.65 -16.49 -23.34
C GLU A 215 5.96 -16.98 -24.62
N SER A 216 5.54 -16.07 -25.50
CA SER A 216 4.97 -16.42 -26.80
C SER A 216 6.01 -16.98 -27.80
N GLU A 217 7.30 -16.71 -27.57
CA GLU A 217 8.38 -17.25 -28.40
C GLU A 217 8.60 -18.74 -28.11
N PRO A 218 8.55 -19.60 -29.13
CA PRO A 218 8.59 -21.04 -28.92
C PRO A 218 9.97 -21.45 -28.37
N ARG A 219 9.96 -22.18 -27.25
CA ARG A 219 11.16 -22.70 -26.57
C ARG A 219 11.43 -24.15 -26.98
N CYS A 220 12.70 -24.53 -27.02
CA CYS A 220 13.09 -25.90 -27.36
C CYS A 220 12.57 -26.89 -26.31
N LEU A 221 11.80 -27.91 -26.71
CA LEU A 221 11.29 -28.94 -25.78
C LEU A 221 12.40 -29.82 -25.16
N LYS A 222 13.59 -29.88 -25.77
CA LYS A 222 14.72 -30.69 -25.27
C LYS A 222 15.59 -29.97 -24.25
N CYS A 223 15.88 -28.68 -24.46
CA CYS A 223 16.82 -27.93 -23.60
C CYS A 223 16.27 -26.61 -23.07
N ARG A 224 15.02 -26.25 -23.39
CA ARG A 224 14.39 -24.96 -23.10
C ARG A 224 15.12 -23.73 -23.66
N GLY A 225 16.11 -23.97 -24.54
CA GLY A 225 16.84 -22.93 -25.25
C GLY A 225 15.95 -22.17 -26.26
N GLU A 226 16.46 -21.02 -26.68
CA GLU A 226 15.89 -20.19 -27.74
C GLU A 226 15.81 -21.00 -29.06
N MET A 227 14.70 -20.87 -29.79
CA MET A 227 14.55 -21.46 -31.11
C MET A 227 14.65 -20.39 -32.21
N VAL A 228 15.27 -20.76 -33.33
CA VAL A 228 15.55 -19.88 -34.46
C VAL A 228 15.05 -20.53 -35.75
N ARG A 229 14.59 -19.73 -36.71
CA ARG A 229 14.27 -20.23 -38.05
C ARG A 229 15.55 -20.61 -38.78
N ARG A 230 15.52 -21.75 -39.46
CA ARG A 230 16.61 -22.27 -40.26
C ARG A 230 16.07 -22.79 -41.59
N THR A 231 16.89 -22.67 -42.62
CA THR A 231 16.59 -23.20 -43.95
C THR A 231 17.38 -24.47 -44.18
N VAL A 232 16.73 -25.50 -44.70
CA VAL A 232 17.40 -26.76 -45.09
C VAL A 232 18.30 -26.48 -46.29
N LYS A 233 19.58 -26.85 -46.18
CA LYS A 233 20.59 -26.56 -47.23
C LYS A 233 20.77 -27.68 -48.26
N LEU A 234 20.44 -28.93 -47.93
CA LEU A 234 20.66 -30.11 -48.78
C LEU A 234 19.48 -31.09 -48.69
N GLY A 235 19.27 -31.88 -49.76
CA GLY A 235 18.25 -32.93 -49.86
C GLY A 235 16.95 -32.48 -50.55
N GLU A 236 15.96 -33.37 -50.65
CA GLU A 236 14.66 -33.11 -51.29
C GLU A 236 13.86 -31.96 -50.66
N ASN A 237 14.19 -31.60 -49.42
CA ASN A 237 13.58 -30.51 -48.68
C ASN A 237 14.42 -29.23 -48.69
N ALA A 238 15.47 -29.14 -49.52
CA ALA A 238 16.30 -27.94 -49.64
C ALA A 238 15.45 -26.69 -49.95
N GLY A 239 15.72 -25.60 -49.22
CA GLY A 239 14.96 -24.36 -49.31
C GLY A 239 13.77 -24.26 -48.34
N LYS A 240 13.33 -25.35 -47.70
CA LYS A 240 12.25 -25.29 -46.69
C LYS A 240 12.75 -24.71 -45.36
N GLU A 241 11.92 -23.90 -44.72
CA GLU A 241 12.18 -23.36 -43.38
C GLU A 241 11.66 -24.30 -42.27
N PHE A 242 12.43 -24.42 -41.20
CA PHE A 242 12.01 -25.08 -39.96
C PHE A 242 12.52 -24.33 -38.75
N THR A 243 11.85 -24.50 -37.61
CA THR A 243 12.27 -23.86 -36.35
C THR A 243 13.15 -24.83 -35.56
N GLY A 244 14.43 -24.49 -35.38
CA GLY A 244 15.42 -25.34 -34.72
C GLY A 244 16.04 -24.68 -33.49
N CYS A 245 16.52 -25.48 -32.54
CA CYS A 245 17.20 -24.98 -31.35
C CYS A 245 18.49 -24.22 -31.71
N LYS A 246 18.67 -23.02 -31.14
CA LYS A 246 19.87 -22.18 -31.33
C LYS A 246 21.16 -22.90 -30.92
N ALA A 247 21.10 -23.74 -29.88
CA ALA A 247 22.24 -24.52 -29.38
C ALA A 247 22.67 -25.72 -30.26
N PHE A 248 22.16 -25.85 -31.49
CA PHE A 248 22.68 -26.84 -32.45
C PHE A 248 24.18 -26.58 -32.73
N PRO A 249 25.03 -27.62 -32.81
CA PRO A 249 24.70 -29.05 -32.86
C PRO A 249 24.47 -29.73 -31.50
N LYS A 250 24.80 -29.06 -30.38
CA LYS A 250 24.69 -29.61 -29.02
C LYS A 250 23.25 -29.97 -28.62
N CYS A 251 22.25 -29.27 -29.18
CA CYS A 251 20.85 -29.63 -29.04
C CYS A 251 20.15 -29.65 -30.41
N ARG A 252 19.54 -30.78 -30.76
CA ARG A 252 18.82 -31.03 -32.03
C ARG A 252 17.29 -30.97 -31.85
N GLY A 253 16.77 -30.05 -31.03
CA GLY A 253 15.32 -29.84 -30.90
C GLY A 253 14.74 -29.02 -32.07
N VAL A 254 13.52 -29.36 -32.50
CA VAL A 254 12.79 -28.75 -33.64
C VAL A 254 11.33 -28.53 -33.25
N ALA A 255 10.65 -27.52 -33.82
CA ALA A 255 9.21 -27.27 -33.60
C ALA A 255 8.42 -26.92 -34.89
N GLY A 256 7.26 -27.58 -35.05
CA GLY A 256 6.23 -27.43 -36.12
C GLY A 256 6.63 -27.97 -37.50
N ALA A 257 5.87 -28.77 -38.25
CA ALA A 257 4.62 -29.53 -38.06
C ALA A 257 4.60 -30.74 -39.02
N LEU A 258 3.72 -31.72 -38.73
CA LEU A 258 3.32 -32.92 -39.48
C LEU A 258 4.09 -34.23 -39.18
N ASN A 259 3.35 -35.15 -38.54
CA ASN A 259 3.30 -36.58 -38.80
C ASN A 259 4.43 -37.12 -39.70
N PHE A 260 5.59 -37.38 -39.12
CA PHE A 260 6.41 -38.46 -39.63
C PHE A 260 6.06 -39.67 -38.80
N HIS A 261 5.28 -40.56 -39.41
CA HIS A 261 5.22 -41.94 -38.98
C HIS A 261 6.64 -42.42 -38.71
N SER A 262 6.76 -43.10 -37.58
CA SER A 262 7.90 -43.89 -37.19
C SER A 262 8.29 -44.86 -38.31
N GLU A 263 9.24 -44.48 -39.14
CA GLU A 263 10.07 -45.44 -39.87
C GLU A 263 11.54 -45.13 -39.56
N LEU A 264 12.07 -46.04 -38.75
CA LEU A 264 13.46 -46.50 -38.68
C LEU A 264 14.38 -45.96 -39.78
N ILE A 265 15.53 -45.41 -39.39
CA ILE A 265 16.83 -45.76 -39.99
C ILE A 265 17.90 -45.52 -38.91
N PHE A 266 18.57 -46.62 -38.59
CA PHE A 266 19.85 -46.71 -37.89
C PHE A 266 20.86 -45.73 -38.48
N TRP A 267 21.63 -45.06 -37.63
CA TRP A 267 23.00 -44.67 -37.95
C TRP A 267 23.86 -44.84 -36.69
N ASP A 268 24.89 -45.67 -36.85
CA ASP A 268 26.11 -45.71 -36.05
C ASP A 268 26.78 -44.32 -35.96
#